data_AF-A0A0D2ZYB7-F1
#
_entry.id   AF-A0A0D2ZYB7-F1
#
_cell.length_a   1.000
_cell.length_b   1.000
_cell.length_c   1.000
_cell.angle_alpha   90.00
_cell.angle_beta   90.00
_cell.angle_gamma   90.00
#
_symmetry.space_group_name_H-M   'P 1'
#
loop_
_entity.id
_entity.type
_entity.pdbx_description
1 polymer ?
#
loop_
_entity_poly.entity_id
_entity_poly.type
_entity_poly.pdbx_seq_one_letter_code
_entity_poly.pdbx_strand_id
1 'polypeptide(L)' 'MSDQGEKTCPLCAEEMDLTDQQLKPCKCGYQICVWCWHHIVDMAEKDQIEGRCPACRTPYDKEKIVGMTVDCDR' A
#
# COMPACT_ATOMS: atom_id res chain seq x y z
N MET A 1 19.73 2.91 23.85
CA MET A 1 19.81 3.74 22.63
C MET A 1 18.52 3.49 21.88
N SER A 2 17.73 4.53 21.65
CA SER A 2 16.34 4.46 21.21
C SER A 2 16.15 3.60 19.97
N ASP A 3 15.37 2.55 20.13
CA ASP A 3 14.70 1.78 19.09
C ASP A 3 14.02 2.78 18.14
N GLN A 4 14.71 3.13 17.07
CA GLN A 4 14.28 4.17 16.16
C GLN A 4 13.30 3.53 15.20
N GLY A 5 12.10 3.24 15.72
CA GLY A 5 10.86 2.88 15.02
C GLY A 5 11.06 2.63 13.53
N GLU A 6 11.60 1.46 13.23
CA GLU A 6 11.67 0.89 11.90
C GLU A 6 10.23 0.97 11.40
N LYS A 7 9.99 1.74 10.35
CA LYS A 7 8.64 2.06 9.89
C LYS A 7 7.97 0.72 9.58
N THR A 8 7.20 0.21 10.51
CA THR A 8 6.68 -1.16 10.44
C THR A 8 5.25 -1.05 9.98
N CYS A 9 4.89 -1.85 8.99
CA CYS A 9 3.56 -1.81 8.44
C CYS A 9 2.53 -2.21 9.52
N PRO A 10 1.47 -1.41 9.75
CA PRO A 10 0.47 -1.72 10.79
C PRO A 10 -0.39 -2.96 10.48
N LEU A 11 -0.28 -3.55 9.28
CA LEU A 11 -1.04 -4.73 8.86
C LEU A 11 -0.26 -6.04 9.06
N CYS A 12 1.00 -6.08 8.63
CA CYS A 12 1.84 -7.29 8.68
C CYS A 12 2.98 -7.21 9.71
N ALA A 13 3.15 -6.07 10.38
CA ALA A 13 4.30 -5.80 11.25
C ALA A 13 5.67 -6.01 10.58
N GLU A 14 5.71 -5.85 9.25
CA GLU A 14 6.91 -6.03 8.42
C GLU A 14 7.60 -4.68 8.19
N GLU A 15 8.92 -4.70 8.00
CA GLU A 15 9.74 -3.50 7.83
C GLU A 15 9.44 -2.80 6.49
N MET A 16 9.16 -1.50 6.53
CA MET A 16 8.84 -0.71 5.34
C MET A 16 10.10 -0.17 4.67
N ASP A 17 10.34 -0.63 3.44
CA ASP A 17 11.40 -0.19 2.57
C ASP A 17 11.15 1.23 2.02
N LEU A 18 12.14 1.78 1.32
CA LEU A 18 12.03 3.10 0.68
C LEU A 18 10.81 3.20 -0.27
N THR A 19 10.47 2.10 -0.95
CA THR A 19 9.31 2.01 -1.85
C THR A 19 8.00 2.17 -1.08
N ASP A 20 7.89 1.56 0.11
CA ASP A 20 6.72 1.64 0.97
C ASP A 20 6.50 3.06 1.52
N GLN A 21 7.61 3.77 1.77
CA GLN A 21 7.56 5.15 2.23
C GLN A 21 7.15 6.14 1.13
N GLN A 22 7.48 5.81 -0.13
CA GLN A 22 7.05 6.56 -1.32
C GLN A 22 5.61 6.25 -1.72
N LEU A 23 5.11 5.04 -1.40
CA LEU A 23 3.74 4.64 -1.60
C LEU A 23 2.80 5.44 -0.69
N LYS A 24 2.03 6.36 -1.30
CA LYS A 24 1.00 7.16 -0.63
C LYS A 24 -0.34 6.93 -1.31
N PRO A 25 -0.99 5.80 -1.04
CA PRO A 25 -2.18 5.39 -1.76
C PRO A 25 -3.41 6.21 -1.35
N CYS A 26 -3.34 6.91 -0.21
CA CYS A 26 -4.38 7.81 0.23
C CYS A 26 -3.80 9.03 0.95
N LYS A 27 -4.51 10.16 0.83
CA LYS A 27 -4.16 11.45 1.47
C LYS A 27 -4.41 11.47 2.98
N CYS A 28 -5.03 10.44 3.54
CA CYS A 28 -5.32 10.34 4.98
C CYS A 28 -4.06 10.15 5.85
N GLY A 29 -2.91 9.89 5.24
CA GLY A 29 -1.66 9.63 5.96
C GLY A 29 -1.52 8.18 6.44
N TYR A 30 -2.45 7.29 6.08
CA TYR A 30 -2.33 5.86 6.36
C TYR A 30 -1.33 5.22 5.38
N GLN A 31 -0.14 4.90 5.88
CA GLN A 31 0.89 4.21 5.12
C GLN A 31 0.89 2.73 5.50
N ILE A 32 1.02 1.90 4.46
CA ILE A 32 1.10 0.45 4.57
C ILE A 32 2.16 -0.04 3.59
N CYS A 33 2.63 -1.27 3.81
CA CYS A 33 3.53 -1.92 2.89
C CYS A 33 2.90 -2.05 1.48
N VAL A 34 3.73 -1.96 0.44
CA VAL A 34 3.36 -2.15 -0.97
C VAL A 34 2.68 -3.50 -1.13
N TRP A 35 3.19 -4.54 -0.47
CA TRP A 35 2.60 -5.88 -0.45
C TRP A 35 1.17 -5.90 0.09
N CYS A 36 0.93 -5.19 1.18
CA CYS A 36 -0.34 -5.10 1.88
C CYS A 36 -1.34 -4.35 1.03
N TRP A 37 -0.91 -3.24 0.43
CA TRP A 37 -1.70 -2.48 -0.52
C TRP A 37 -2.07 -3.34 -1.73
N HIS A 38 -1.10 -4.02 -2.33
CA HIS A 38 -1.30 -4.91 -3.47
C HIS A 38 -2.27 -6.04 -3.14
N HIS A 39 -2.15 -6.64 -1.95
CA HIS A 39 -3.06 -7.66 -1.47
C HIS A 39 -4.49 -7.14 -1.30
N ILE A 40 -4.67 -5.94 -0.76
CA ILE A 40 -6.00 -5.31 -0.65
C ILE A 40 -6.60 -5.03 -2.04
N VAL A 41 -5.79 -4.58 -2.99
CA VAL A 41 -6.25 -4.31 -4.36
C VAL A 41 -6.61 -5.61 -5.09
N ASP A 42 -5.76 -6.63 -5.03
CA ASP A 42 -5.98 -7.95 -5.64
C ASP A 42 -7.24 -8.62 -5.08
N MET A 43 -7.42 -8.61 -3.75
CA MET A 43 -8.63 -9.12 -3.11
C MET A 43 -9.87 -8.34 -3.55
N ALA A 44 -9.77 -7.01 -3.60
CA ALA A 44 -10.88 -6.17 -4.07
C ALA A 44 -11.24 -6.42 -5.53
N GLU A 45 -10.27 -6.63 -6.42
CA GLU A 45 -10.52 -7.00 -7.82
C GLU A 45 -11.24 -8.35 -7.94
N LYS A 46 -10.86 -9.35 -7.13
CA LYS A 46 -11.53 -10.65 -7.07
C LYS A 46 -12.98 -10.54 -6.58
N ASP A 47 -13.22 -9.69 -5.59
CA ASP A 47 -14.56 -9.39 -5.07
C ASP A 47 -15.35 -8.40 -5.95
N GLN A 48 -14.80 -8.00 -7.10
CA GLN A 48 -15.37 -7.01 -8.03
C GLN A 48 -15.70 -5.66 -7.36
N ILE A 49 -14.89 -5.27 -6.37
CA ILE A 49 -15.00 -4.00 -5.64
C ILE A 49 -13.73 -3.15 -5.79
N GLU A 50 -13.82 -1.89 -5.40
CA GLU A 50 -12.64 -1.00 -5.33
C GLU A 50 -11.87 -1.24 -4.03
N GLY A 51 -10.55 -1.45 -4.13
CA GLY A 51 -9.67 -1.56 -2.96
C GLY A 51 -9.73 -0.26 -2.15
N ARG A 52 -10.15 -0.34 -0.90
CA ARG A 52 -10.36 0.82 -0.02
C ARG A 52 -9.31 0.90 1.06
N CYS A 53 -9.00 2.12 1.48
CA CYS A 53 -8.17 2.35 2.63
C CYS A 53 -8.85 1.86 3.92
N PRO A 54 -8.18 1.07 4.78
CA PRO A 54 -8.80 0.55 6.01
C PRO A 54 -9.05 1.66 7.04
N ALA A 55 -8.32 2.78 6.98
CA ALA A 55 -8.50 3.90 7.91
C ALA A 55 -9.65 4.85 7.50
N CYS A 56 -9.65 5.31 6.25
CA CYS A 56 -10.59 6.34 5.77
C CYS A 56 -11.66 5.82 4.81
N ARG A 57 -11.60 4.55 4.42
CA ARG A 57 -12.50 3.90 3.44
C ARG A 57 -12.52 4.54 2.05
N THR A 58 -11.60 5.47 1.76
CA THR A 58 -11.43 6.05 0.43
C THR A 58 -10.90 4.98 -0.53
N PRO A 59 -11.47 4.85 -1.75
CA PRO A 59 -10.93 3.97 -2.77
C PRO A 59 -9.50 4.38 -3.11
N TYR A 60 -8.63 3.39 -3.28
CA TYR A 60 -7.25 3.62 -3.70
C TYR A 60 -7.24 4.01 -5.19
N ASP A 61 -6.58 5.13 -5.51
CA ASP A 61 -6.31 5.55 -6.88
C ASP A 61 -5.28 4.60 -7.52
N LYS A 62 -5.73 3.49 -8.11
CA LYS A 62 -4.84 2.50 -8.74
C LYS A 62 -3.92 3.16 -9.78
N GLU A 63 -4.43 4.11 -10.55
CA GLU A 63 -3.70 4.85 -11.58
C GLU A 63 -2.53 5.68 -11.03
N LYS A 64 -2.61 6.18 -9.79
CA LYS A 64 -1.52 6.96 -9.18
C LYS A 64 -0.45 6.08 -8.53
N ILE A 65 -0.76 4.81 -8.30
CA ILE A 65 0.07 3.90 -7.49
C ILE A 65 0.77 2.87 -8.40
N VAL A 66 0.12 2.44 -9.49
CA VAL A 66 0.65 1.52 -10.52
C VAL A 66 1.77 2.14 -11.37
N GLY A 67 2.07 3.44 -11.24
CA GLY A 67 3.19 4.08 -11.94
C GLY A 67 4.59 3.54 -11.59
N MET A 68 4.71 2.59 -10.65
CA MET A 68 5.98 1.95 -10.27
C MET A 68 6.06 0.45 -10.60
N THR A 69 4.99 -0.20 -11.05
CA THR A 69 5.08 -1.59 -11.52
C THR A 69 5.47 -1.59 -12.98
N VAL A 70 6.78 -1.68 -13.20
CA VAL A 70 7.45 -2.07 -14.44
C VAL A 70 6.58 -2.93 -15.36
N ASP A 71 6.48 -2.50 -16.61
CA ASP A 71 6.08 -3.28 -17.78
C ASP A 71 6.80 -4.64 -17.77
N CYS A 72 6.10 -5.71 -17.41
CA CYS A 72 6.52 -7.07 -17.74
C CYS A 72 5.98 -7.39 -19.14
N ASP A 73 6.58 -6.78 -20.16
CA ASP A 73 6.63 -7.35 -21.50
C ASP A 73 7.98 -8.08 -21.64
N ARG A 74 7.97 -9.41 -21.45
CA ARG A 74 8.85 -10.34 -22.17
C ARG A 74 8.43 -11.80 -22.03
#